data_AF-A0A956EIG9-F1
#
_entry.id   AF-A0A956EIG9-F1
#
_cell.length_a   1.000
_cell.length_b   1.000
_cell.length_c   1.000
_cell.angle_alpha   90.00
_cell.angle_beta   90.00
_cell.angle_gamma   90.00
#
_symmetry.space_group_name_H-M   'P 1'
#
loop_
_entity.id
_entity.type
_entity.pdbx_description
1 polymer ?
#
loop_
_entity_poly.entity_id
_entity_poly.type
_entity_poly.pdbx_seq_one_letter_code
_entity_poly.pdbx_strand_id
1 'polypeptide(L)' 'APRSGDLGIADARLLAPGDPQRSLILARMRSLSSTRMPEIGSAVVDEEGAALVEAWIASLSACP' A
#
# COMPACT_ATOMS: atom_id res chain seq x y z
N ALA A 1 -0.88 13.19 -8.90
CA ALA A 1 -1.29 11.77 -8.90
C ALA A 1 -0.05 10.88 -8.89
N PRO A 2 -0.14 9.63 -8.40
CA PRO A 2 0.99 8.70 -8.38
C PRO A 2 1.50 8.38 -9.80
N ARG A 3 2.83 8.24 -9.96
CA ARG A 3 3.46 8.06 -11.28
C ARG A 3 3.09 6.74 -11.99
N SER A 4 2.71 5.71 -11.25
CA SER A 4 2.40 4.37 -11.79
C SER A 4 0.90 4.03 -11.80
N GLY A 5 0.03 5.05 -11.75
CA GLY A 5 -1.41 4.86 -11.62
C GLY A 5 -1.89 4.78 -10.16
N ASP A 6 -3.21 4.82 -9.98
CA ASP A 6 -3.89 4.92 -8.68
C ASP A 6 -4.60 3.64 -8.23
N LEU A 7 -4.52 2.57 -9.04
CA LEU A 7 -5.19 1.28 -8.79
C LEU A 7 -6.72 1.39 -8.63
N GLY A 8 -7.34 2.46 -9.13
CA GLY A 8 -8.76 2.74 -8.93
C GLY A 8 -9.11 3.25 -7.52
N ILE A 9 -8.11 3.60 -6.71
CA ILE A 9 -8.30 4.15 -5.36
C ILE A 9 -8.53 5.66 -5.46
N ALA A 10 -9.66 6.13 -4.94
CA ALA A 10 -9.99 7.55 -4.91
C ALA A 10 -8.94 8.34 -4.10
N ASP A 11 -8.44 9.43 -4.68
CA ASP A 11 -7.39 10.28 -4.10
C ASP A 11 -6.13 9.51 -3.64
N ALA A 12 -5.77 8.44 -4.36
CA ALA A 12 -4.60 7.63 -4.06
C ALA A 12 -3.33 8.47 -3.82
N ARG A 13 -2.59 8.08 -2.80
CA ARG A 13 -1.25 8.60 -2.48
C ARG A 13 -0.29 7.43 -2.38
N LEU A 14 1.00 7.67 -2.58
CA LEU A 14 2.02 6.65 -2.30
C LEU A 14 1.96 6.22 -0.83
N LEU A 15 1.83 7.23 0.03
CA LEU A 15 1.60 7.14 1.47
C LEU A 15 0.60 8.24 1.85
N ALA A 16 -0.50 7.87 2.49
CA ALA A 16 -1.49 8.77 3.07
C ALA A 16 -1.47 8.58 4.60
N PRO A 17 -0.87 9.52 5.35
CA PRO A 17 -0.83 9.45 6.82
C PRO A 17 -2.24 9.31 7.41
N GLY A 18 -2.41 8.33 8.29
CA GLY A 18 -3.69 8.08 8.96
C GLY A 18 -4.75 7.41 8.08
N ASP A 19 -4.48 7.22 6.79
CA ASP A 19 -5.41 6.59 5.85
C ASP A 19 -4.71 5.47 5.04
N PRO A 20 -4.65 4.25 5.60
CA PRO A 20 -4.06 3.11 4.91
C PRO A 20 -4.77 2.73 3.62
N GLN A 21 -6.09 2.95 3.54
CA GLN A 21 -6.90 2.57 2.37
C GLN A 21 -6.56 3.43 1.14
N ARG A 22 -6.15 4.68 1.37
CA ARG A 22 -5.66 5.57 0.31
C ARG A 22 -4.18 5.40 -0.04
N SER A 23 -3.47 4.51 0.66
CA SER A 23 -2.03 4.33 0.52
C SER A 23 -1.68 3.19 -0.43
N LEU A 24 -1.09 3.55 -1.58
CA LEU A 24 -0.71 2.57 -2.61
C LEU A 24 0.31 1.55 -2.13
N ILE A 25 1.20 1.91 -1.21
CA ILE A 25 2.21 0.97 -0.72
C ILE A 25 1.56 -0.27 -0.09
N LEU A 26 0.51 -0.08 0.72
CA LEU A 26 -0.24 -1.18 1.33
C LEU A 26 -1.04 -1.97 0.29
N ALA A 27 -1.72 -1.28 -0.63
CA ALA A 27 -2.48 -1.92 -1.70
C ALA A 27 -1.60 -2.83 -2.57
N ARG A 28 -0.35 -2.43 -2.84
CA ARG A 28 0.61 -3.24 -3.63
C ARG A 28 1.17 -4.42 -2.85
N MET A 29 1.39 -4.29 -1.54
CA MET A 29 1.79 -5.42 -0.69
C MET A 29 0.70 -6.49 -0.58
N ARG A 30 -0.58 -6.08 -0.59
CA ARG A 30 -1.75 -6.97 -0.54
C ARG A 30 -2.16 -7.55 -1.90
N SER A 31 -1.48 -7.18 -2.99
CA SER A 31 -1.83 -7.67 -4.33
C SER A 31 -0.91 -8.82 -4.75
N LEU A 32 -1.45 -9.76 -5.53
CA LEU A 32 -0.66 -10.74 -6.29
C LEU A 32 -0.68 -10.47 -7.80
N SER A 33 -1.35 -9.39 -8.23
CA SER A 33 -1.46 -9.00 -9.63
C SER A 33 -0.16 -8.37 -10.17
N SER A 34 -0.18 -7.85 -11.40
CA SER A 34 0.97 -7.16 -12.01
C SER A 34 1.40 -5.88 -11.30
N THR A 35 0.57 -5.34 -10.39
CA THR A 35 0.88 -4.11 -9.64
C THR A 35 1.48 -4.37 -8.27
N ARG A 36 1.69 -5.65 -7.91
CA ARG A 36 2.16 -6.10 -6.60
C ARG A 36 3.57 -5.63 -6.23
N MET A 37 3.88 -5.72 -4.95
CA MET A 37 5.23 -5.60 -4.40
C MET A 37 5.55 -6.78 -3.47
N PRO A 38 6.69 -7.48 -3.67
CA PRO A 38 7.64 -7.33 -4.77
C PRO A 38 7.10 -7.86 -6.11
N GLU A 39 7.55 -7.29 -7.24
CA GLU A 39 7.06 -7.71 -8.58
C GLU A 39 7.38 -9.17 -8.90
N ILE A 40 8.42 -9.73 -8.28
CA ILE A 40 8.88 -11.10 -8.51
C ILE A 40 9.23 -11.72 -7.15
N GLY A 41 9.00 -13.02 -6.99
CA GLY A 41 9.53 -13.80 -5.87
C GLY A 41 8.52 -14.18 -4.79
N SER A 42 7.28 -13.66 -4.81
CA SER A 42 6.21 -14.14 -3.93
C SER A 42 4.96 -14.54 -4.71
N ALA A 43 4.40 -15.70 -4.35
CA ALA A 43 3.09 -16.17 -4.79
C ALA A 43 2.03 -16.08 -3.68
N VAL A 44 2.40 -15.52 -2.52
CA VAL A 44 1.56 -15.43 -1.32
C VAL A 44 1.70 -14.02 -0.74
N VAL A 45 0.60 -13.48 -0.20
CA VAL A 45 0.65 -12.22 0.54
C VAL A 45 1.21 -12.49 1.92
N ASP A 46 2.20 -11.70 2.34
CA ASP A 46 2.64 -11.65 3.73
C ASP A 46 1.62 -10.84 4.54
N GLU A 47 0.63 -11.53 5.11
CA GLU A 47 -0.46 -10.90 5.87
C GLU A 47 0.03 -10.21 7.14
N GLU A 48 1.05 -10.77 7.81
CA GLU A 48 1.62 -10.18 9.03
C GLU A 48 2.36 -8.88 8.68
N GLY A 49 3.20 -8.91 7.65
CA GLY A 49 3.90 -7.74 7.15
C GLY A 49 2.94 -6.65 6.65
N ALA A 50 1.89 -7.03 5.91
CA ALA A 50 0.88 -6.09 5.44
C ALA A 50 0.09 -5.45 6.59
N ALA A 51 -0.29 -6.24 7.60
CA ALA A 51 -0.97 -5.73 8.79
C ALA A 51 -0.09 -4.78 9.61
N LEU A 52 1.21 -5.10 9.74
CA LEU A 52 2.17 -4.21 10.39
C LEU A 52 2.27 -2.85 9.68
N VAL A 53 2.38 -2.86 8.36
CA VAL A 53 2.43 -1.63 7.56
C VAL A 53 1.11 -0.86 7.61
N GLU A 54 -0.03 -1.53 7.60
CA GLU A 54 -1.35 -0.90 7.79
C GLU A 54 -1.42 -0.16 9.13
N ALA A 55 -1.03 -0.81 10.22
CA ALA A 55 -1.02 -0.21 11.55
C ALA A 55 -0.05 0.98 11.63
N TRP A 56 1.13 0.86 11.02
CA TRP A 56 2.09 1.97 10.92
C TRP A 56 1.48 3.17 10.20
N ILE A 57 0.89 2.98 9.01
CA ILE A 57 0.27 4.08 8.25
C ILE A 57 -0.86 4.73 9.06
N ALA A 58 -1.71 3.92 9.71
CA ALA A 58 -2.81 4.39 10.54
C ALA A 58 -2.32 5.26 11.72
N SER A 59 -1.11 5.01 12.23
CA SER A 59 -0.52 5.80 13.32
C SER A 59 0.10 7.14 12.89
N LEU A 60 0.29 7.37 11.59
CA LEU A 60 0.92 8.60 11.10
C LEU A 60 -0.08 9.77 11.13
N SER A 61 0.31 10.89 11.73
CA SER A 61 -0.47 12.13 11.73
C SER A 61 -0.08 13.11 10.63
N ALA A 62 1.11 12.96 10.07
CA ALA A 62 1.65 13.75 8.96
C ALA A 62 2.60 12.88 8.12
N CYS A 63 2.90 13.32 6.91
CA CYS A 63 3.95 12.69 6.12
C CYS A 63 5.29 12.99 6.83
N PRO A 64 6.05 11.95 7.22
CA PRO A 64 7.40 12.15 7.74
C PRO A 64 8.34 12.69 6.66
#